data_AF-A0A9E5R9I9-F1
#
_entry.id   AF-A0A9E5R9I9-F1
#
_cell.length_a   1.000
_cell.length_b   1.000
_cell.length_c   1.000
_cell.angle_alpha   90.00
_cell.angle_beta   90.00
_cell.angle_gamma   90.00
#
_symmetry.space_group_name_H-M   'P 1'
#
loop_
_entity.id
_entity.type
_entity.pdbx_description
1 polymer ?
#
loop_
_entity_poly.entity_id
_entity_poly.type
_entity_poly.pdbx_seq_one_letter_code
_entity_poly.pdbx_strand_id
1 'polypeptide(L)'
;MLGVFLGGLTSALLSGGFRLTRLPHSPQWRSVFGGHWAVRWGLVFLSGMLIQVAARIAGGCTSGLAISGGVQLAPAAFVFIPALFLSGTLTALLVYRRSY
;
A
#
# COMPACT_ATOMS: atom_id res chain seq x y z
N MET A 1 5.60 -0.34 16.15
CA MET A 1 6.36 -0.40 14.89
C MET A 1 7.56 -1.34 14.95
N LEU A 2 8.37 -1.36 16.02
CA LEU A 2 9.50 -2.30 16.15
C LEU A 2 9.13 -3.77 15.91
N GLY A 3 7.99 -4.24 16.45
CA GLY A 3 7.49 -5.60 16.18
C GLY A 3 7.09 -5.86 14.74
N VAL A 4 6.60 -4.86 14.00
CA VAL A 4 6.26 -4.98 12.56
C VAL A 4 7.54 -5.04 11.74
N PHE A 5 8.55 -4.24 12.09
CA PHE A 5 9.86 -4.29 11.46
C PHE A 5 10.53 -5.65 11.67
N LEU A 6 10.61 -6.12 12.92
CA LEU A 6 11.23 -7.39 13.24
C LEU A 6 10.44 -8.57 12.66
N GLY A 7 9.12 -8.56 12.74
CA GLY A 7 8.27 -9.60 12.16
C GLY A 7 8.34 -9.68 10.64
N GLY A 8 8.32 -8.53 9.95
CA GLY A 8 8.51 -8.49 8.50
C GLY A 8 9.91 -8.96 8.10
N LEU A 9 10.93 -8.60 8.87
CA LEU A 9 12.31 -9.02 8.65
C LEU A 9 12.43 -10.54 8.83
N THR A 10 11.97 -11.11 9.95
CA THR A 10 12.07 -12.54 10.22
C THR A 10 11.29 -13.35 9.19
N SER A 11 10.08 -12.93 8.81
CA SER A 11 9.33 -13.57 7.72
C SER A 11 10.08 -13.54 6.38
N ALA A 12 10.70 -12.42 6.03
CA ALA A 12 11.47 -12.31 4.79
C ALA A 12 12.73 -13.20 4.79
N LEU A 13 13.39 -13.36 5.95
CA LEU A 13 14.51 -14.29 6.13
C LEU A 13 14.07 -15.76 6.06
N LEU A 14 12.98 -16.11 6.75
CA LEU A 14 12.41 -17.47 6.77
C LEU A 14 11.92 -17.92 5.38
N SER A 15 11.34 -17.00 4.60
CA SER A 15 10.91 -17.29 3.23
C SER A 15 12.08 -17.42 2.24
N GLY A 16 13.34 -17.21 2.66
CA GLY A 16 14.52 -17.28 1.78
C GLY A 16 14.54 -16.25 0.65
N GLY A 17 13.59 -15.30 0.66
CA GLY A 17 13.30 -14.35 -0.41
C GLY A 17 13.90 -12.97 -0.17
N PHE A 18 14.87 -12.85 0.74
CA PHE A 18 15.49 -11.58 1.12
C PHE A 18 16.29 -11.00 -0.05
N ARG A 19 15.60 -10.30 -0.96
CA ARG A 19 16.18 -9.57 -2.08
C ARG A 19 16.18 -8.09 -1.76
N LEU A 20 17.34 -7.55 -1.41
CA LEU A 20 17.54 -6.13 -1.20
C LEU A 20 17.41 -5.38 -2.54
N THR A 21 16.17 -5.11 -2.93
CA THR A 21 15.85 -4.47 -4.20
C THR A 21 15.53 -3.01 -3.92
N ARG A 22 16.39 -2.09 -4.35
CA ARG A 22 16.24 -0.64 -4.08
C ARG A 22 14.97 -0.04 -4.69
N LEU A 23 14.44 -0.65 -5.75
CA LEU A 23 13.14 -0.33 -6.34
C LEU A 23 12.47 -1.62 -6.80
N PRO A 24 11.13 -1.74 -6.72
CA PRO A 24 10.43 -2.87 -7.32
C PRO A 24 10.76 -2.95 -8.82
N HIS A 25 11.58 -3.94 -9.18
CA HIS A 25 11.91 -4.32 -10.56
C HIS A 25 10.88 -5.31 -11.11
N SER A 26 9.63 -5.25 -10.64
CA SER A 26 8.58 -6.07 -11.26
C SER A 26 8.41 -5.63 -12.72
N PRO A 27 8.36 -6.57 -13.68
CA PRO A 27 8.18 -6.26 -15.09
C PRO A 27 6.98 -5.34 -15.36
N GLN A 28 5.89 -5.53 -14.60
CA GLN A 28 4.67 -4.70 -14.70
C GLN A 28 4.89 -3.25 -14.26
N TRP A 29 5.74 -2.99 -13.25
CA TRP A 29 6.03 -1.61 -12.82
C TRP A 29 6.96 -0.89 -13.82
N ARG A 30 7.77 -1.67 -14.55
CA ARG A 30 8.67 -1.17 -15.60
C ARG A 30 7.94 -0.85 -16.89
N SER A 31 6.92 -1.62 -17.26
CA SER A 31 6.07 -1.31 -18.41
C SER A 31 5.18 -0.09 -18.17
N VAL A 32 4.64 0.10 -16.96
CA VAL A 32 3.69 1.18 -16.66
C VAL A 32 4.37 2.52 -16.36
N PHE A 33 5.40 2.54 -15.49
CA PHE A 33 6.01 3.79 -15.02
C PHE A 33 7.33 4.16 -15.71
N GLY A 34 7.74 3.39 -16.72
CA GLY A 34 8.95 3.63 -17.50
C GLY A 34 10.26 3.42 -16.71
N GLY A 35 11.39 3.67 -17.38
CA GLY A 35 12.74 3.43 -16.86
C GLY A 35 13.35 4.55 -16.00
N HIS A 36 12.73 5.74 -15.93
CA HIS A 36 13.31 6.90 -15.25
C HIS A 36 13.19 6.80 -13.72
N TRP A 37 14.34 6.72 -13.05
CA TRP A 37 14.44 6.55 -11.59
C TRP A 37 13.80 7.72 -10.81
N ALA A 38 14.00 8.96 -11.26
CA ALA A 38 13.53 10.16 -10.56
C ALA A 38 11.99 10.23 -10.49
N VAL A 39 11.31 9.86 -11.58
CA VAL A 39 9.84 9.84 -11.65
C VAL A 39 9.27 8.80 -10.69
N ARG A 40 9.92 7.63 -10.58
CA ARG A 40 9.49 6.54 -9.69
C ARG A 40 9.61 6.92 -8.23
N TRP A 41 10.72 7.55 -7.84
CA TRP A 41 10.90 8.06 -6.48
C TRP A 41 9.92 9.18 -6.16
N GLY A 42 9.72 10.12 -7.08
CA GLY A 42 8.73 11.20 -6.92
C GLY A 42 7.32 10.66 -6.72
N LEU A 43 6.91 9.65 -7.51
CA LEU A 43 5.59 9.03 -7.39
C LEU A 43 5.40 8.31 -6.06
N VAL A 44 6.36 7.48 -5.65
CA VAL A 44 6.29 6.75 -4.37
C VAL A 44 6.21 7.74 -3.21
N PHE A 45 7.04 8.79 -3.24
CA PHE A 45 7.03 9.82 -2.21
C PHE A 45 5.69 10.58 -2.17
N LEU A 46 5.19 11.00 -3.32
CA LEU A 46 3.92 11.73 -3.42
C LEU A 46 2.74 10.86 -2.96
N SER A 47 2.71 9.58 -3.34
CA SER A 47 1.70 8.63 -2.87
C SER A 47 1.76 8.43 -1.35
N GLY A 48 2.96 8.36 -0.76
CA GLY A 48 3.14 8.25 0.68
C GLY A 48 2.62 9.50 1.41
N MET A 49 2.93 10.68 0.89
CA MET A 49 2.43 11.94 1.44
C MET A 49 0.91 12.05 1.35
N LEU A 50 0.32 11.62 0.22
CA LEU A 50 -1.13 11.58 0.03
C LEU A 50 -1.81 10.62 1.02
N ILE A 51 -1.24 9.42 1.24
CA ILE A 51 -1.74 8.46 2.23
C ILE A 51 -1.69 9.04 3.64
N GLN A 52 -0.63 9.76 3.99
CA GLN A 52 -0.52 10.39 5.30
C GLN A 52 -1.59 11.46 5.53
N VAL A 53 -1.90 12.26 4.51
CA VAL A 53 -3.00 13.23 4.57
C VAL A 53 -4.34 12.52 4.68
N ALA A 54 -4.58 11.49 3.86
CA ALA A 54 -5.80 10.70 3.90
C ALA A 54 -6.04 10.03 5.26
N ALA A 55 -4.98 9.47 5.88
CA ALA A 55 -5.04 8.86 7.21
C ALA A 55 -5.44 9.87 8.30
N ARG A 56 -4.99 11.12 8.19
CA ARG A 56 -5.41 12.20 9.10
C ARG A 56 -6.88 12.56 8.92
N ILE A 57 -7.35 12.67 7.68
CA ILE A 57 -8.76 12.98 7.37
C ILE A 57 -9.68 11.86 7.86
N ALA A 58 -9.28 10.59 7.68
CA ALA A 58 -10.04 9.43 8.13
C ALA A 58 -10.05 9.25 9.65
N GLY A 59 -9.19 9.96 10.40
CA GLY A 59 -9.08 9.82 11.85
C GLY A 59 -8.36 8.56 12.33
N GLY A 60 -7.66 7.85 11.43
CA GLY A 60 -6.92 6.65 11.77
C GLY A 60 -6.30 5.95 10.56
N CYS A 61 -5.52 4.90 10.83
CA CYS A 61 -4.90 4.07 9.81
C CYS A 61 -5.73 2.81 9.53
N THR A 62 -5.45 2.14 8.40
CA THR A 62 -6.12 0.88 8.02
C THR A 62 -6.04 -0.17 9.13
N SER A 63 -4.91 -0.29 9.85
CA SER A 63 -4.80 -1.27 10.94
C SER A 63 -5.71 -0.96 12.13
N GLY A 64 -5.99 0.32 12.44
CA GLY A 64 -6.88 0.70 13.53
C GLY A 64 -8.35 0.68 13.12
N LEU A 65 -8.66 1.32 11.99
CA LEU A 65 -10.04 1.51 11.52
C LEU A 65 -10.64 0.23 10.91
N ALA A 66 -9.87 -0.54 10.15
CA ALA A 66 -10.37 -1.75 9.50
C ALA A 66 -10.28 -2.98 10.42
N ILE A 67 -9.15 -3.21 11.10
CA ILE A 67 -8.95 -4.44 11.88
C ILE A 67 -9.59 -4.32 13.27
N SER A 68 -9.21 -3.32 14.06
CA SER A 68 -9.80 -3.16 15.41
C SER A 68 -11.27 -2.74 15.35
N GLY A 69 -11.63 -1.83 14.42
CA GLY A 69 -13.02 -1.44 14.19
C GLY A 69 -13.90 -2.58 13.67
N GLY A 70 -13.34 -3.49 12.86
CA GLY A 70 -14.05 -4.69 12.38
C GLY A 70 -14.35 -5.68 13.50
N VAL A 71 -13.40 -5.90 14.42
CA VAL A 71 -13.59 -6.77 15.60
C VAL A 71 -14.61 -6.20 16.59
N GLN A 72 -14.71 -4.88 16.70
CA GLN A 72 -15.69 -4.20 17.55
C GLN A 72 -17.09 -4.04 16.92
N LEU A 73 -17.31 -4.57 15.71
CA LEU A 73 -18.52 -4.32 14.89
C LEU A 73 -18.86 -2.81 14.79
N ALA A 74 -17.84 -1.96 14.71
CA ALA A 74 -18.05 -0.53 14.55
C ALA A 74 -18.67 -0.26 13.17
N PRO A 75 -19.78 0.51 13.08
CA PRO A 75 -20.40 0.87 11.80
C PRO A 75 -19.41 1.53 10.83
N ALA A 76 -18.43 2.26 11.38
CA ALA A 76 -17.38 2.91 10.61
C ALA A 76 -16.50 1.91 9.83
N ALA A 77 -16.21 0.72 10.38
CA ALA A 77 -15.39 -0.28 9.69
C ALA A 77 -16.12 -0.89 8.48
N PHE A 78 -17.43 -1.11 8.62
CA PHE A 78 -18.27 -1.63 7.54
C PHE A 78 -18.37 -0.69 6.34
N VAL A 79 -18.27 0.63 6.54
CA VAL A 79 -18.24 1.60 5.44
C VAL A 79 -16.82 1.81 4.91
N PHE A 80 -15.82 1.80 5.80
CA PHE A 80 -14.42 2.06 5.43
C PHE A 80 -13.82 0.95 4.57
N ILE A 81 -14.07 -0.32 4.89
CA ILE A 81 -13.53 -1.48 4.15
C ILE A 81 -13.95 -1.48 2.67
N PRO A 82 -15.25 -1.43 2.31
CA PRO A 82 -15.66 -1.42 0.91
C PRO A 82 -15.18 -0.16 0.20
N ALA A 83 -15.22 1.02 0.83
CA ALA A 83 -14.71 2.26 0.22
C ALA A 83 -13.21 2.17 -0.11
N LEU A 84 -12.41 1.61 0.80
CA LEU A 84 -10.98 1.39 0.59
C LEU A 84 -10.73 0.40 -0.55
N PHE A 85 -11.45 -0.71 -0.59
CA PHE A 85 -11.33 -1.70 -1.66
C PHE A 85 -11.76 -1.15 -3.02
N LEU A 86 -12.86 -0.38 -3.07
CA LEU A 86 -13.38 0.19 -4.31
C LEU A 86 -12.40 1.22 -4.88
N SER A 87 -11.90 2.12 -4.03
CA SER A 87 -10.93 3.14 -4.43
C SER A 87 -9.60 2.53 -4.88
N GLY A 88 -9.11 1.49 -4.18
CA GLY A 88 -7.90 0.76 -4.57
C GLY A 88 -8.07 0.02 -5.90
N THR A 89 -9.21 -0.65 -6.11
CA THR A 89 -9.53 -1.36 -7.36
C THR A 89 -9.63 -0.39 -8.53
N LEU A 90 -10.32 0.74 -8.36
CA LEU A 90 -10.41 1.80 -9.37
C LEU A 90 -9.03 2.37 -9.71
N THR A 91 -8.20 2.62 -8.70
CA THR A 91 -6.83 3.12 -8.90
C THR A 91 -5.98 2.10 -9.64
N ALA A 92 -6.06 0.83 -9.26
CA ALA A 92 -5.35 -0.25 -9.95
C ALA A 92 -5.81 -0.39 -11.40
N LEU A 93 -7.12 -0.33 -11.65
CA LEU A 93 -7.69 -0.40 -12.99
C LEU A 93 -7.23 0.78 -13.85
N LEU A 94 -7.14 1.99 -13.27
CA LEU A 94 -6.73 3.20 -13.99
C LEU A 94 -5.22 3.21 -14.29
N VAL A 95 -4.40 2.76 -13.33
CA VAL A 95 -2.93 2.71 -13.47
C VAL A 95 -2.48 1.56 -14.37
N TYR A 96 -3.05 0.37 -14.21
CA TYR A 96 -2.65 -0.84 -14.95
C TYR A 96 -3.51 -1.14 -16.18
N ARG A 97 -4.48 -0.28 -16.52
CA ARG A 97 -5.39 -0.45 -17.68
C ARG A 97 -4.69 -0.78 -19.00
N ARG A 98 -3.43 -0.36 -19.13
CA ARG A 98 -2.63 -0.46 -20.36
C ARG A 98 -1.65 -1.63 -20.36
N SER A 99 -1.61 -2.45 -19.31
CA SER A 99 -0.69 -3.61 -19.16
C SER A 99 -1.42 -4.95 -19.03
N TYR A 100 -2.70 -5.01 -19.42
CA TYR A 100 -3.47 -6.23 -19.66
C TYR A 100 -3.79 -6.30 -21.15
#